data_AF-A0A9Q7SE14-F1
#
_entry.id   AF-A0A9Q7SE14-F1
#
_cell.length_a   1.000
_cell.length_b   1.000
_cell.length_c   1.000
_cell.angle_alpha   90.00
_cell.angle_beta   90.00
_cell.angle_gamma   90.00
#
_symmetry.space_group_name_H-M   'P 1'
#
loop_
_entity.id
_entity.type
_entity.pdbx_description
1 polymer ?
#
loop_
_entity_poly.entity_id
_entity_poly.type
_entity_poly.pdbx_seq_one_letter_code
_entity_poly.pdbx_strand_id
1 'polypeptide(L)'
;MRYAYVLRHRLRGVADRFAAGDIDFRTVALIIGRTELVEDEAVAALDTAIVTALPRWERWSVKRITAALDALIYRHDRDAVRRTKTAADDRHLEIRSLDTGDPLAEIWGVLQSPHAVALDMRLNQLARTVCAADPRTPAQRRADAIGALTQGLDQMCCACGGPGCSGRAISDIPVVVHMVANQDTLENPESPEPAQIAGFGVINAAQARQIAEQPGTRIRALDGATDTEGYRPSRDLDRFVRCRDETCRFPGCSQPAESADLDHSIPYAIGGHTSADNLKALCRKHHLLKTFCGWREIQEPDGTIVWKAPTGHTYVTTPASGLLFANLTRSRTRAQDRKQRRITERNLYRCTRLQREDARLAYTEANPPPFQPPQLRIRRSVQVWRKCYELKCVSRAAALQD
;
A
#
# COMPACT_ATOMS: atom_id res chain seq x y z
N MET A 1 -15.45 -9.96 -2.51
CA MET A 1 -16.55 -10.95 -2.52
C MET A 1 -17.37 -10.83 -3.80
N ARG A 2 -17.77 -11.96 -4.41
CA ARG A 2 -18.64 -12.00 -5.61
C ARG A 2 -20.09 -12.36 -5.22
N TYR A 3 -20.82 -11.43 -4.59
CA TYR A 3 -22.18 -11.66 -4.08
C TYR A 3 -23.13 -12.30 -5.11
N ALA A 4 -23.14 -11.79 -6.34
CA ALA A 4 -23.98 -12.30 -7.42
C ALA A 4 -23.67 -13.76 -7.80
N TYR A 5 -22.39 -14.17 -7.73
CA TYR A 5 -22.00 -15.55 -8.01
C TYR A 5 -22.54 -16.51 -6.93
N VAL A 6 -22.37 -16.14 -5.65
CA VAL A 6 -22.80 -16.98 -4.52
C VAL A 6 -24.31 -17.17 -4.52
N LEU A 7 -25.09 -16.10 -4.71
CA LEU A 7 -26.55 -16.18 -4.80
C LEU A 7 -27.02 -17.04 -5.98
N ARG A 8 -26.39 -16.91 -7.14
CA ARG A 8 -26.80 -17.64 -8.34
C ARG A 8 -26.45 -19.13 -8.30
N HIS A 9 -25.30 -19.47 -7.72
CA HIS A 9 -24.71 -20.80 -7.86
C HIS A 9 -24.69 -21.63 -6.57
N ARG A 10 -24.69 -21.00 -5.39
CA ARG A 10 -24.55 -21.71 -4.10
C ARG A 10 -25.77 -21.57 -3.19
N LEU A 11 -26.36 -20.37 -3.11
CA LEU A 11 -27.46 -20.04 -2.19
C LEU A 11 -28.71 -19.56 -2.94
N ARG A 12 -29.28 -20.45 -3.76
CA ARG A 12 -30.40 -20.09 -4.65
C ARG A 12 -31.67 -19.78 -3.88
N GLY A 13 -31.95 -20.54 -2.82
CA GLY A 13 -33.12 -20.31 -1.99
C GLY A 13 -33.04 -18.95 -1.28
N VAL A 14 -31.88 -18.56 -0.76
CA VAL A 14 -31.66 -17.20 -0.20
C VAL A 14 -31.80 -16.13 -1.29
N ALA A 15 -31.32 -16.39 -2.52
CA ALA A 15 -31.49 -15.46 -3.64
C ALA A 15 -32.97 -15.21 -3.97
N ASP A 16 -33.79 -16.26 -3.97
CA ASP A 16 -35.23 -16.15 -4.22
C ASP A 16 -35.93 -15.30 -3.14
N ARG A 17 -35.55 -15.47 -1.87
CA ARG A 17 -36.08 -14.67 -0.74
C ARG A 17 -35.67 -13.21 -0.83
N PHE A 18 -34.44 -12.95 -1.23
CA PHE A 18 -33.97 -11.59 -1.45
C PHE A 18 -34.71 -10.93 -2.62
N ALA A 19 -34.91 -11.65 -3.73
CA ALA A 19 -35.66 -11.15 -4.87
C ALA A 19 -37.13 -10.87 -4.56
N ALA A 20 -37.73 -11.65 -3.65
CA ALA A 20 -39.09 -11.43 -3.16
C ALA A 20 -39.22 -10.25 -2.18
N GLY A 21 -38.10 -9.74 -1.64
CA GLY A 21 -38.10 -8.68 -0.63
C GLY A 21 -38.30 -9.18 0.81
N ASP A 22 -38.24 -10.50 1.04
CA ASP A 22 -38.43 -11.12 2.37
C ASP A 22 -37.27 -10.81 3.33
N ILE A 23 -36.10 -10.47 2.79
CA ILE A 23 -34.87 -10.19 3.56
C ILE A 23 -34.13 -8.97 3.01
N ASP A 24 -33.44 -8.25 3.88
CA ASP A 24 -32.61 -7.10 3.49
C ASP A 24 -31.21 -7.51 3.01
N PHE A 25 -30.51 -6.58 2.33
CA PHE A 25 -29.16 -6.83 1.82
C PHE A 25 -28.15 -7.13 2.95
N ARG A 26 -28.36 -6.56 4.15
CA ARG A 26 -27.49 -6.79 5.31
C ARG A 26 -27.53 -8.25 5.75
N THR A 27 -28.72 -8.85 5.78
CA THR A 27 -28.94 -10.26 6.11
C THR A 27 -28.34 -11.15 5.03
N VAL A 28 -28.50 -10.79 3.75
CA VAL A 28 -27.86 -11.50 2.63
C VAL A 28 -26.34 -11.48 2.73
N ALA A 29 -25.74 -10.31 2.97
CA ALA A 29 -24.30 -10.18 3.12
C ALA A 29 -23.77 -11.00 4.30
N LEU A 30 -24.51 -11.02 5.42
CA LEU A 30 -24.17 -11.84 6.59
C LEU A 30 -24.22 -13.34 6.28
N ILE A 31 -25.28 -13.82 5.61
CA ILE A 31 -25.41 -15.23 5.23
C ILE A 31 -24.26 -15.64 4.31
N ILE A 32 -24.00 -14.86 3.25
CA ILE A 32 -22.92 -15.13 2.30
C ILE A 32 -21.58 -15.21 3.01
N GLY A 33 -21.26 -14.24 3.86
CA GLY A 33 -19.99 -14.24 4.59
C GLY A 33 -19.82 -15.44 5.54
N ARG A 34 -20.90 -15.87 6.22
CA ARG A 34 -20.81 -17.04 7.13
C ARG A 34 -20.75 -18.37 6.40
N THR A 35 -21.31 -18.47 5.19
CA THR A 35 -21.34 -19.72 4.41
C THR A 35 -20.16 -19.90 3.44
N GLU A 36 -19.23 -18.94 3.36
CA GLU A 36 -18.13 -18.96 2.39
C GLU A 36 -17.29 -20.25 2.43
N LEU A 37 -17.06 -20.80 3.63
CA LEU A 37 -16.20 -21.97 3.88
C LEU A 37 -16.94 -23.31 3.98
N VAL A 38 -18.26 -23.30 3.74
CA VAL A 38 -19.08 -24.52 3.68
C VAL A 38 -18.77 -25.23 2.37
N GLU A 39 -18.62 -26.56 2.39
CA GLU A 39 -18.38 -27.35 1.17
C GLU A 39 -19.59 -27.37 0.23
N ASP A 40 -19.35 -27.56 -1.06
CA ASP A 40 -20.40 -27.51 -2.09
C ASP A 40 -21.44 -28.63 -1.93
N GLU A 41 -21.05 -29.75 -1.35
CA GLU A 41 -21.94 -30.87 -1.02
C GLU A 41 -22.92 -30.53 0.12
N ALA A 42 -22.50 -29.67 1.06
CA ALA A 42 -23.30 -29.30 2.23
C ALA A 42 -24.11 -28.01 2.03
N VAL A 43 -23.70 -27.14 1.09
CA VAL A 43 -24.26 -25.79 0.93
C VAL A 43 -25.73 -25.81 0.50
N ALA A 44 -26.17 -26.76 -0.33
CA ALA A 44 -27.56 -26.85 -0.78
C ALA A 44 -28.53 -27.22 0.36
N ALA A 45 -28.11 -28.14 1.24
CA ALA A 45 -28.88 -28.51 2.43
C ALA A 45 -28.93 -27.36 3.43
N LEU A 46 -27.81 -26.64 3.61
CA LEU A 46 -27.72 -25.46 4.46
C LEU A 46 -28.60 -24.31 3.93
N ASP A 47 -28.58 -24.03 2.63
CA ASP A 47 -29.43 -23.02 1.98
C ASP A 47 -30.91 -23.28 2.27
N THR A 48 -31.35 -24.53 2.11
CA THR A 48 -32.73 -24.95 2.44
C THR A 48 -33.06 -24.71 3.92
N ALA A 49 -32.13 -25.04 4.82
CA ALA A 49 -32.33 -24.87 6.25
C ALA A 49 -32.36 -23.39 6.68
N ILE A 50 -31.55 -22.54 6.04
CA ILE A 50 -31.55 -21.09 6.22
C ILE A 50 -32.89 -20.53 5.77
N VAL A 51 -33.33 -20.85 4.54
CA VAL A 51 -34.63 -20.38 4.01
C VAL A 51 -35.80 -20.76 4.90
N THR A 52 -35.78 -21.98 5.46
CA THR A 52 -36.81 -22.44 6.40
C THR A 52 -36.80 -21.64 7.71
N ALA A 53 -35.64 -21.14 8.13
CA ALA A 53 -35.50 -20.39 9.37
C ALA A 53 -35.75 -18.88 9.22
N LEU A 54 -35.54 -18.31 8.02
CA LEU A 54 -35.63 -16.87 7.72
C LEU A 54 -36.88 -16.17 8.26
N PRO A 55 -38.11 -16.72 8.13
CA PRO A 55 -39.32 -16.03 8.63
C PRO A 55 -39.29 -15.75 10.14
N ARG A 56 -38.51 -16.51 10.92
CA ARG A 56 -38.38 -16.30 12.36
C ARG A 56 -37.42 -15.16 12.72
N TRP A 57 -36.63 -14.67 11.76
CA TRP A 57 -35.51 -13.75 12.00
C TRP A 57 -35.85 -12.28 11.76
N GLU A 58 -37.04 -11.94 11.26
CA GLU A 58 -37.46 -10.58 10.89
C GLU A 58 -37.23 -9.51 11.97
N ARG A 59 -37.23 -9.90 13.25
CA ARG A 59 -37.02 -8.99 14.39
C ARG A 59 -35.81 -9.34 15.25
N TRP A 60 -34.92 -10.19 14.74
CA TRP A 60 -33.74 -10.61 15.48
C TRP A 60 -32.61 -9.60 15.31
N SER A 61 -31.84 -9.39 16.39
CA SER A 61 -30.60 -8.65 16.28
C SER A 61 -29.59 -9.44 15.44
N VAL A 62 -28.65 -8.72 14.81
CA VAL A 62 -27.56 -9.34 14.03
C VAL A 62 -26.86 -10.43 14.83
N LYS A 63 -26.53 -10.19 16.11
CA LYS A 63 -25.89 -11.18 16.99
C LYS A 63 -26.69 -12.48 17.09
N ARG A 64 -28.02 -12.40 17.14
CA ARG A 64 -28.90 -13.56 17.26
C ARG A 64 -29.05 -14.30 15.93
N ILE A 65 -29.08 -13.57 14.81
CA ILE A 65 -29.05 -14.16 13.46
C ILE A 65 -27.71 -14.88 13.23
N THR A 66 -26.58 -14.26 13.58
CA THR A 66 -25.25 -14.88 13.51
C THR A 66 -25.19 -16.18 14.31
N ALA A 67 -25.64 -16.17 15.56
CA ALA A 67 -25.63 -17.39 16.39
C ALA A 67 -26.51 -18.51 15.80
N ALA A 68 -27.63 -18.17 15.17
CA ALA A 68 -28.49 -19.14 14.51
C ALA A 68 -27.89 -19.70 13.23
N LEU A 69 -27.22 -18.86 12.43
CA LEU A 69 -26.45 -19.27 11.26
C LEU A 69 -25.31 -20.21 11.67
N ASP A 70 -24.59 -19.89 12.75
CA ASP A 70 -23.50 -20.73 13.26
C ASP A 70 -23.99 -22.10 13.69
N ALA A 71 -25.16 -22.16 14.34
CA ALA A 71 -25.81 -23.41 14.72
C ALA A 71 -26.31 -24.21 13.51
N LEU A 72 -26.73 -23.55 12.42
CA LEU A 72 -27.07 -24.21 11.16
C LEU A 72 -25.82 -24.75 10.47
N ILE A 73 -24.78 -23.93 10.32
CA ILE A 73 -23.50 -24.32 9.73
C ILE A 73 -22.91 -25.49 10.49
N TYR A 74 -22.84 -25.44 11.83
CA TYR A 74 -22.31 -26.53 12.65
C TYR A 74 -23.05 -27.87 12.45
N ARG A 75 -24.35 -27.83 12.16
CA ARG A 75 -25.14 -29.05 11.91
C ARG A 75 -24.90 -29.65 10.52
N HIS A 76 -24.63 -28.81 9.52
CA HIS A 76 -24.50 -29.24 8.12
C HIS A 76 -23.04 -29.45 7.69
N ASP A 77 -22.11 -28.67 8.24
CA ASP A 77 -20.67 -28.77 8.01
C ASP A 77 -19.91 -28.39 9.29
N ARG A 78 -19.58 -29.41 10.10
CA ARG A 78 -18.80 -29.25 11.33
C ARG A 78 -17.38 -28.72 11.05
N ASP A 79 -16.83 -29.05 9.89
CA ASP A 79 -15.48 -28.66 9.51
C ASP A 79 -15.46 -27.24 8.95
N ALA A 80 -16.55 -26.70 8.40
CA ALA A 80 -16.67 -25.27 8.08
C ALA A 80 -16.43 -24.40 9.32
N VAL A 81 -16.97 -24.79 10.48
CA VAL A 81 -16.74 -24.07 11.75
C VAL A 81 -15.27 -24.16 12.20
N ARG A 82 -14.58 -25.26 11.90
CA ARG A 82 -13.14 -25.41 12.16
C ARG A 82 -12.27 -24.66 11.15
N ARG A 83 -12.69 -24.55 9.89
CA ARG A 83 -12.11 -23.67 8.85
C ARG A 83 -12.34 -22.20 9.20
N THR A 84 -13.37 -21.90 10.00
CA THR A 84 -13.62 -20.59 10.63
C THR A 84 -12.66 -20.31 11.81
N LYS A 85 -11.55 -21.05 11.95
CA LYS A 85 -10.39 -20.63 12.76
C LYS A 85 -9.76 -19.40 12.10
N THR A 86 -10.45 -18.28 12.16
CA THR A 86 -10.00 -17.02 11.57
C THR A 86 -10.32 -15.82 12.42
N ALA A 87 -11.21 -15.88 13.43
CA ALA A 87 -11.37 -14.71 14.31
C ALA A 87 -10.07 -14.34 15.07
N ALA A 88 -9.18 -15.32 15.29
CA ALA A 88 -7.83 -15.06 15.77
C ALA A 88 -6.88 -14.58 14.65
N ASP A 89 -6.98 -15.08 13.43
CA ASP A 89 -6.05 -14.73 12.35
C ASP A 89 -6.48 -13.48 11.55
N ASP A 90 -7.74 -13.05 11.68
CA ASP A 90 -8.37 -11.85 11.11
C ASP A 90 -8.30 -10.65 12.06
N ARG A 91 -7.43 -10.69 13.08
CA ARG A 91 -7.21 -9.52 13.92
C ARG A 91 -6.59 -8.42 13.07
N HIS A 92 -7.33 -7.34 12.91
CA HIS A 92 -6.90 -6.15 12.20
C HIS A 92 -7.30 -4.92 12.99
N LEU A 93 -6.55 -3.85 12.78
CA LEU A 93 -6.93 -2.51 13.21
C LEU A 93 -6.67 -1.61 12.01
N GLU A 94 -7.70 -0.90 11.58
CA GLU A 94 -7.66 -0.04 10.43
C GLU A 94 -7.97 1.39 10.85
N ILE A 95 -7.27 2.33 10.21
CA ILE A 95 -7.44 3.76 10.40
C ILE A 95 -7.63 4.34 8.99
N ARG A 96 -8.75 5.04 8.76
CA ARG A 96 -9.12 5.57 7.45
C ARG A 96 -9.68 6.98 7.60
N SER A 97 -9.37 7.90 6.68
CA SER A 97 -10.05 9.21 6.66
C SER A 97 -11.54 9.05 6.39
N LEU A 98 -12.33 9.97 6.93
CA LEU A 98 -13.73 10.12 6.53
C LEU A 98 -13.80 10.81 5.16
N ASP A 99 -14.60 10.26 4.25
CA ASP A 99 -14.83 10.81 2.90
C ASP A 99 -15.67 12.11 2.91
N THR A 100 -15.84 12.77 4.07
CA THR A 100 -16.62 14.00 4.24
C THR A 100 -15.80 15.28 4.05
N GLY A 101 -14.46 15.18 3.94
CA GLY A 101 -13.56 16.34 3.83
C GLY A 101 -13.21 17.01 5.16
N ASP A 102 -13.70 16.46 6.28
CA ASP A 102 -13.31 16.84 7.63
C ASP A 102 -12.00 16.16 8.04
N PRO A 103 -11.20 16.71 8.99
CA PRO A 103 -9.89 16.18 9.37
C PRO A 103 -10.06 15.04 10.38
N LEU A 104 -11.00 14.15 10.12
CA LEU A 104 -11.41 13.09 11.01
C LEU A 104 -11.10 11.75 10.36
N ALA A 105 -10.65 10.81 11.18
CA ALA A 105 -10.53 9.41 10.79
C ALA A 105 -11.43 8.53 11.62
N GLU A 106 -11.87 7.45 10.99
CA GLU A 106 -12.44 6.31 11.66
C GLU A 106 -11.35 5.30 12.00
N ILE A 107 -11.38 4.79 13.23
CA ILE A 107 -10.59 3.65 13.67
C ILE A 107 -11.55 2.51 13.97
N TRP A 108 -11.35 1.37 13.33
CA TRP A 108 -12.15 0.17 13.57
C TRP A 108 -11.30 -1.10 13.43
N GLY A 109 -11.74 -2.19 14.03
CA GLY A 109 -10.98 -3.44 13.95
C GLY A 109 -11.44 -4.51 14.94
N VAL A 110 -10.75 -5.65 14.89
CA VAL A 110 -10.97 -6.82 15.72
C VAL A 110 -9.70 -7.12 16.50
N LEU A 111 -9.77 -7.03 17.82
CA LEU A 111 -8.66 -7.31 18.74
C LEU A 111 -8.92 -8.59 19.53
N GLN A 112 -7.85 -9.20 20.08
CA GLN A 112 -8.05 -10.19 21.14
C GLN A 112 -8.77 -9.54 22.33
N SER A 113 -9.72 -10.24 22.93
CA SER A 113 -10.54 -9.69 24.03
C SER A 113 -9.71 -9.06 25.16
N PRO A 114 -8.57 -9.64 25.62
CA PRO A 114 -7.73 -8.98 26.62
C PRO A 114 -7.18 -7.63 26.17
N HIS A 115 -6.74 -7.52 24.91
CA HIS A 115 -6.23 -6.27 24.35
C HIS A 115 -7.34 -5.24 24.16
N ALA A 116 -8.54 -5.66 23.73
CA ALA A 116 -9.70 -4.77 23.59
C ALA A 116 -10.11 -4.17 24.94
N VAL A 117 -10.18 -5.00 25.99
CA VAL A 117 -10.50 -4.55 27.35
C VAL A 117 -9.42 -3.62 27.88
N ALA A 118 -8.13 -3.96 27.71
CA ALA A 118 -7.03 -3.11 28.13
C ALA A 118 -7.04 -1.75 27.41
N LEU A 119 -7.31 -1.73 26.10
CA LEU A 119 -7.42 -0.50 25.32
C LEU A 119 -8.62 0.35 25.77
N ASP A 120 -9.79 -0.27 25.97
CA ASP A 120 -10.98 0.44 26.46
C ASP A 120 -10.73 1.08 27.83
N MET A 121 -10.20 0.32 28.78
CA MET A 121 -9.88 0.79 30.12
C MET A 121 -8.84 1.91 30.09
N ARG A 122 -7.78 1.75 29.29
CA ARG A 122 -6.70 2.74 29.21
C ARG A 122 -7.17 4.06 28.61
N LEU A 123 -7.96 4.03 27.54
CA LEU A 123 -8.52 5.26 26.96
C LEU A 123 -9.46 5.97 27.93
N ASN A 124 -10.28 5.22 28.67
CA ASN A 124 -11.13 5.77 29.73
C ASN A 124 -10.32 6.36 30.90
N GLN A 125 -9.18 5.75 31.26
CA GLN A 125 -8.28 6.25 32.28
C GLN A 125 -7.65 7.59 31.84
N LEU A 126 -7.10 7.64 30.63
CA LEU A 126 -6.50 8.84 30.06
C LEU A 126 -7.51 10.00 29.93
N ALA A 127 -8.73 9.70 29.46
CA ALA A 127 -9.81 10.69 29.35
C ALA A 127 -10.18 11.39 30.68
N ARG A 128 -9.82 10.78 31.81
CA ARG A 128 -10.11 11.29 33.16
C ARG A 128 -8.95 12.05 33.80
N THR A 129 -7.79 12.12 33.16
CA THR A 129 -6.63 12.84 33.74
C THR A 129 -6.71 14.35 33.55
N VAL A 130 -7.63 14.85 32.72
CA VAL A 130 -7.90 16.28 32.56
C VAL A 130 -8.73 16.81 33.72
N CYS A 131 -8.65 18.11 34.01
CA CYS A 131 -9.41 18.70 35.10
C CYS A 131 -10.90 18.87 34.74
N ALA A 132 -11.72 19.19 35.74
CA ALA A 132 -13.16 19.42 35.56
C ALA A 132 -13.48 20.58 34.61
N ALA A 133 -12.59 21.57 34.50
CA ALA A 133 -12.74 22.74 33.63
C ALA A 133 -12.32 22.49 32.17
N ASP A 134 -11.96 21.26 31.79
CA ASP A 134 -11.68 20.94 30.39
C ASP A 134 -12.95 21.08 29.53
N PRO A 135 -12.94 21.88 28.45
CA PRO A 135 -14.13 22.19 27.67
C PRO A 135 -14.66 21.02 26.84
N ARG A 136 -13.87 19.95 26.66
CA ARG A 136 -14.26 18.80 25.83
C ARG A 136 -15.26 17.92 26.54
N THR A 137 -16.20 17.34 25.78
CA THR A 137 -17.13 16.33 26.27
C THR A 137 -16.43 15.02 26.64
N PRO A 138 -17.03 14.13 27.47
CA PRO A 138 -16.45 12.83 27.78
C PRO A 138 -16.10 11.98 26.55
N ALA A 139 -16.94 12.04 25.51
CA ALA A 139 -16.69 11.34 24.25
C ALA A 139 -15.48 11.92 23.48
N GLN A 140 -15.38 13.26 23.41
CA GLN A 140 -14.23 13.94 22.79
C GLN A 140 -12.93 13.66 23.55
N ARG A 141 -12.94 13.74 24.89
CA ARG A 141 -11.77 13.38 25.72
C ARG A 141 -11.34 11.94 25.48
N ARG A 142 -12.31 11.03 25.36
CA ARG A 142 -12.05 9.61 25.08
C ARG A 142 -11.47 9.38 23.68
N ALA A 143 -11.86 10.17 22.69
CA ALA A 143 -11.26 10.15 21.35
C ALA A 143 -9.83 10.72 21.37
N ASP A 144 -9.64 11.89 21.97
CA ASP A 144 -8.34 12.57 22.10
C ASP A 144 -7.34 11.76 22.95
N ALA A 145 -7.82 10.91 23.86
CA ALA A 145 -7.00 9.98 24.63
C ALA A 145 -6.18 9.02 23.75
N ILE A 146 -6.63 8.75 22.51
CA ILE A 146 -5.84 8.00 21.52
C ILE A 146 -4.53 8.73 21.22
N GLY A 147 -4.56 10.07 21.12
CA GLY A 147 -3.35 10.88 20.94
C GLY A 147 -2.35 10.66 22.07
N ALA A 148 -2.79 10.82 23.32
CA ALA A 148 -1.95 10.59 24.50
C ALA A 148 -1.43 9.14 24.57
N LEU A 149 -2.25 8.15 24.19
CA LEU A 149 -1.86 6.74 24.15
C LEU A 149 -0.76 6.48 23.11
N THR A 150 -0.89 7.02 21.89
CA THR A 150 0.13 6.87 20.82
C THR A 150 1.45 7.56 21.16
N GLN A 151 1.37 8.61 21.97
CA GLN A 151 2.52 9.32 22.54
C GLN A 151 3.03 8.67 23.84
N GLY A 152 2.56 7.47 24.21
CA GLY A 152 3.05 6.78 25.40
C GLY A 152 2.86 7.54 26.72
N LEU A 153 1.92 8.48 26.77
CA LEU A 153 1.68 9.33 27.94
C LEU A 153 0.80 8.62 28.96
N ASP A 154 1.01 8.99 30.23
CA ASP A 154 0.15 8.59 31.34
C ASP A 154 -0.99 9.57 31.61
N GLN A 155 -0.98 10.73 30.96
CA GLN A 155 -1.97 11.79 31.12
C GLN A 155 -2.21 12.52 29.79
N MET A 156 -3.44 12.99 29.58
CA MET A 156 -3.80 13.90 28.50
C MET A 156 -3.47 15.36 28.82
N CYS A 157 -3.08 16.11 27.80
CA CYS A 157 -3.00 17.57 27.84
C CYS A 157 -4.41 18.17 28.00
N CYS A 158 -4.62 18.92 29.08
CA CYS A 158 -5.87 19.60 29.41
C CYS A 158 -6.05 20.89 28.60
N ALA A 159 -7.26 21.14 28.10
CA ALA A 159 -7.61 22.29 27.27
C ALA A 159 -8.28 23.45 28.05
N CYS A 160 -8.25 23.43 29.40
CA CYS A 160 -8.93 24.42 30.25
C CYS A 160 -8.32 25.83 30.27
N GLY A 161 -7.09 26.02 29.76
CA GLY A 161 -6.40 27.32 29.74
C GLY A 161 -5.91 27.86 31.10
N GLY A 162 -6.15 27.14 32.21
CA GLY A 162 -5.77 27.59 33.55
C GLY A 162 -4.25 27.58 33.81
N PRO A 163 -3.66 28.66 34.36
CA PRO A 163 -2.20 28.81 34.53
C PRO A 163 -1.56 27.84 35.53
N GLY A 164 -2.35 27.10 36.32
CA GLY A 164 -1.88 26.11 37.31
C GLY A 164 -2.39 24.68 37.06
N CYS A 165 -2.90 24.36 35.87
CA CYS A 165 -3.41 23.03 35.59
C CYS A 165 -2.27 22.01 35.45
N SER A 166 -2.21 21.02 36.36
CA SER A 166 -1.24 19.91 36.32
C SER A 166 -1.35 19.07 35.05
N GLY A 167 -2.55 18.98 34.47
CA GLY A 167 -2.79 18.32 33.19
C GLY A 167 -2.30 19.10 31.98
N ARG A 168 -1.67 20.27 32.14
CA ARG A 168 -1.12 21.07 31.01
C ARG A 168 0.28 20.61 30.59
N ALA A 169 0.93 19.73 31.35
CA ALA A 169 2.27 19.25 31.04
C ALA A 169 2.26 18.40 29.76
N ILE A 170 2.79 19.00 28.70
CA ILE A 170 2.99 18.39 27.38
C ILE A 170 4.21 17.48 27.48
N SER A 171 4.07 16.24 27.05
CA SER A 171 5.22 15.45 26.61
C SER A 171 4.99 15.13 25.14
N ASP A 172 5.65 15.91 24.28
CA ASP A 172 5.59 15.71 22.84
C ASP A 172 6.46 14.51 22.49
N ILE A 173 5.84 13.35 22.24
CA ILE A 173 6.51 12.37 21.38
C ILE A 173 6.36 12.87 19.94
N PRO A 174 7.47 13.18 19.25
CA PRO A 174 7.40 13.66 17.89
C PRO A 174 6.90 12.54 16.97
N VAL A 175 5.69 12.69 16.44
CA VAL A 175 5.20 11.89 15.31
C VAL A 175 5.49 12.67 14.03
N VAL A 176 6.10 12.02 13.04
CA VAL A 176 6.33 12.63 11.74
C VAL A 176 5.13 12.34 10.84
N VAL A 177 4.39 13.39 10.51
CA VAL A 177 3.30 13.34 9.52
C VAL A 177 3.83 13.89 8.19
N HIS A 178 3.67 13.14 7.12
CA HIS A 178 4.01 13.59 5.76
C HIS A 178 2.75 14.11 5.08
N MET A 179 2.76 15.41 4.77
CA MET A 179 1.72 16.10 4.02
C MET A 179 2.32 16.69 2.74
N VAL A 180 1.62 16.51 1.62
CA VAL A 180 1.95 17.11 0.33
C VAL A 180 0.87 18.13 0.00
N ALA A 181 1.27 19.36 -0.35
CA ALA A 181 0.36 20.45 -0.67
C ALA A 181 0.93 21.25 -1.85
N ASN A 182 0.05 21.88 -2.63
CA ASN A 182 0.48 22.92 -3.57
C ASN A 182 0.98 24.14 -2.77
N GLN A 183 1.98 24.84 -3.30
CA GLN A 183 2.51 26.05 -2.67
C GLN A 183 1.42 27.10 -2.46
N ASP A 184 0.54 27.26 -3.45
CA ASP A 184 -0.62 28.18 -3.38
C ASP A 184 -1.58 27.84 -2.23
N THR A 185 -1.80 26.55 -1.90
CA THR A 185 -2.63 26.14 -0.74
C THR A 185 -2.13 26.75 0.57
N LEU A 186 -0.80 26.82 0.73
CA LEU A 186 -0.17 27.30 1.96
C LEU A 186 0.00 28.82 1.97
N GLU A 187 0.30 29.44 0.83
CA GLU A 187 0.64 30.86 0.74
C GLU A 187 -0.58 31.76 0.53
N ASN A 188 -1.63 31.26 -0.12
CA ASN A 188 -2.84 32.02 -0.45
C ASN A 188 -4.01 31.57 0.44
N PRO A 189 -4.45 32.40 1.41
CA PRO A 189 -5.56 32.07 2.30
C PRO A 189 -6.88 31.74 1.58
N GLU A 190 -7.10 32.31 0.39
CA GLU A 190 -8.31 32.11 -0.40
C GLU A 190 -8.23 30.88 -1.32
N SER A 191 -7.07 30.22 -1.41
CA SER A 191 -6.91 29.02 -2.25
C SER A 191 -7.77 27.88 -1.70
N PRO A 192 -8.65 27.27 -2.52
CA PRO A 192 -9.47 26.13 -2.12
C PRO A 192 -8.77 24.78 -2.35
N GLU A 193 -7.56 24.78 -2.92
CA GLU A 193 -6.83 23.57 -3.32
C GLU A 193 -6.51 22.68 -2.11
N PRO A 194 -6.84 21.38 -2.15
CA PRO A 194 -6.63 20.47 -1.02
C PRO A 194 -5.14 20.12 -0.84
N ALA A 195 -4.83 19.55 0.32
CA ALA A 195 -3.56 18.86 0.56
C ALA A 195 -3.81 17.36 0.77
N GLN A 196 -2.77 16.55 0.67
CA GLN A 196 -2.82 15.10 0.86
C GLN A 196 -1.93 14.71 2.04
N ILE A 197 -2.47 13.91 2.97
CA ILE A 197 -1.67 13.24 4.02
C ILE A 197 -1.40 11.81 3.57
N ALA A 198 -0.12 11.42 3.56
CA ALA A 198 0.31 10.09 3.15
C ALA A 198 -0.37 8.99 3.98
N GLY A 199 -1.02 8.03 3.30
CA GLY A 199 -1.76 6.93 3.93
C GLY A 199 -3.09 7.31 4.60
N PHE A 200 -3.47 8.58 4.59
CA PHE A 200 -4.69 9.07 5.23
C PHE A 200 -5.71 9.56 4.19
N GLY A 201 -5.32 10.45 3.28
CA GLY A 201 -6.24 11.00 2.26
C GLY A 201 -6.13 12.51 2.10
N VAL A 202 -7.12 13.09 1.41
CA VAL A 202 -7.20 14.53 1.18
C VAL A 202 -7.70 15.27 2.41
N ILE A 203 -7.14 16.44 2.67
CA ILE A 203 -7.58 17.40 3.68
C ILE A 203 -7.81 18.76 3.01
N ASN A 204 -8.62 19.60 3.62
CA ASN A 204 -8.90 20.93 3.06
C ASN A 204 -7.74 21.92 3.32
N ALA A 205 -7.75 23.03 2.57
CA ALA A 205 -6.72 24.05 2.63
C ALA A 205 -6.54 24.67 4.03
N ALA A 206 -7.63 24.89 4.77
CA ALA A 206 -7.58 25.46 6.11
C ALA A 206 -6.82 24.55 7.09
N GLN A 207 -7.07 23.24 7.03
CA GLN A 207 -6.37 22.24 7.84
C GLN A 207 -4.90 22.12 7.44
N ALA A 208 -4.62 22.13 6.13
CA ALA A 208 -3.25 22.10 5.63
C ALA A 208 -2.43 23.26 6.19
N ARG A 209 -3.01 24.47 6.20
CA ARG A 209 -2.41 25.67 6.82
C ARG A 209 -2.23 25.52 8.32
N GLN A 210 -3.24 25.02 9.03
CA GLN A 210 -3.15 24.77 10.47
C GLN A 210 -2.01 23.80 10.82
N ILE A 211 -1.81 22.74 10.04
CA ILE A 211 -0.69 21.80 10.20
C ILE A 211 0.64 22.48 9.86
N ALA A 212 0.68 23.29 8.79
CA ALA A 212 1.87 24.01 8.37
C ALA A 212 2.38 25.00 9.43
N GLU A 213 1.48 25.61 10.20
CA GLU A 213 1.78 26.58 11.26
C GLU A 213 2.20 25.94 12.60
N GLN A 214 2.08 24.62 12.75
CA GLN A 214 2.46 23.95 14.00
C GLN A 214 3.96 24.10 14.30
N PRO A 215 4.35 24.36 15.56
CA PRO A 215 5.75 24.38 15.97
C PRO A 215 6.46 23.07 15.61
N GLY A 216 7.58 23.17 14.91
CA GLY A 216 8.37 22.00 14.48
C GLY A 216 8.07 21.50 13.06
N THR A 217 7.07 22.05 12.38
CA THR A 217 6.81 21.74 10.96
C THR A 217 7.98 22.14 10.07
N ARG A 218 8.35 21.26 9.13
CA ARG A 218 9.42 21.48 8.15
C ARG A 218 8.85 21.40 6.74
N ILE A 219 8.76 22.55 6.08
CA ILE A 219 8.31 22.65 4.69
C ILE A 219 9.51 22.45 3.76
N ARG A 220 9.34 21.62 2.72
CA ARG A 220 10.36 21.36 1.70
C ARG A 220 9.72 21.41 0.33
N ALA A 221 10.35 22.13 -0.59
CA ALA A 221 9.97 22.09 -2.00
C ALA A 221 10.24 20.68 -2.59
N LEU A 222 9.38 20.28 -3.52
CA LEU A 222 9.50 19.05 -4.31
C LEU A 222 9.75 19.41 -5.78
N ASP A 223 10.72 20.28 -6.02
CA ASP A 223 11.10 20.84 -7.32
C ASP A 223 12.04 19.92 -8.11
N GLY A 224 11.56 18.73 -8.47
CA GLY A 224 12.25 17.80 -9.35
C GLY A 224 13.51 17.19 -8.71
N ALA A 225 13.43 15.93 -8.31
CA ALA A 225 14.57 15.26 -7.70
C ALA A 225 15.74 15.08 -8.68
N THR A 226 16.94 15.42 -8.21
CA THR A 226 18.18 15.15 -8.94
C THR A 226 18.50 13.65 -8.90
N ASP A 227 18.96 13.12 -10.03
CA ASP A 227 19.44 11.75 -10.14
C ASP A 227 20.58 11.48 -9.15
N THR A 228 20.63 10.25 -8.65
CA THR A 228 21.69 9.80 -7.76
C THR A 228 22.67 8.90 -8.54
N GLU A 229 23.98 9.14 -8.38
CA GLU A 229 25.01 8.35 -9.07
C GLU A 229 25.09 6.90 -8.58
N GLY A 230 24.69 6.64 -7.33
CA GLY A 230 24.73 5.32 -6.69
C GLY A 230 23.41 4.53 -6.76
N TYR A 231 23.47 3.27 -6.32
CA TYR A 231 22.28 2.39 -6.26
C TYR A 231 21.21 2.90 -5.31
N ARG A 232 21.60 3.39 -4.13
CA ARG A 232 20.66 3.93 -3.13
C ARG A 232 20.29 5.36 -3.52
N PRO A 233 18.99 5.70 -3.60
CA PRO A 233 18.58 7.07 -3.88
C PRO A 233 19.01 8.02 -2.76
N SER A 234 19.24 9.29 -3.12
CA SER A 234 19.36 10.37 -2.15
C SER A 234 18.07 10.54 -1.34
N ARG A 235 18.15 11.21 -0.19
CA ARG A 235 16.96 11.47 0.65
C ARG A 235 15.89 12.30 -0.08
N ASP A 236 16.31 13.19 -0.98
CA ASP A 236 15.39 14.05 -1.72
C ASP A 236 14.74 13.30 -2.88
N LEU A 237 15.50 12.43 -3.56
CA LEU A 237 14.95 11.55 -4.59
C LEU A 237 14.00 10.50 -3.99
N ASP A 238 14.35 9.89 -2.86
CA ASP A 238 13.47 8.96 -2.15
C ASP A 238 12.15 9.64 -1.76
N ARG A 239 12.23 10.82 -1.15
CA ARG A 239 11.05 11.61 -0.77
C ARG A 239 10.19 11.96 -1.99
N PHE A 240 10.81 12.46 -3.06
CA PHE A 240 10.10 12.82 -4.29
C PHE A 240 9.32 11.63 -4.86
N VAL A 241 9.97 10.46 -4.97
CA VAL A 241 9.33 9.25 -5.52
C VAL A 241 8.17 8.80 -4.64
N ARG A 242 8.30 8.85 -3.31
CA ARG A 242 7.19 8.48 -2.40
C ARG A 242 6.02 9.46 -2.49
N CYS A 243 6.30 10.77 -2.52
CA CYS A 243 5.26 11.79 -2.69
C CYS A 243 4.55 11.68 -4.06
N ARG A 244 5.28 11.32 -5.13
CA ARG A 244 4.68 11.07 -6.43
C ARG A 244 3.81 9.81 -6.41
N ASP A 245 4.32 8.73 -5.83
CA ASP A 245 3.70 7.42 -5.97
C ASP A 245 2.52 7.21 -5.01
N GLU A 246 2.58 7.78 -3.80
CA GLU A 246 1.66 7.72 -2.64
C GLU A 246 1.39 6.31 -2.12
N THR A 247 1.24 5.34 -3.01
CA THR A 247 0.98 3.93 -2.75
C THR A 247 1.82 3.06 -3.68
N CYS A 248 1.88 1.77 -3.35
CA CYS A 248 2.48 0.75 -4.19
C CYS A 248 1.91 0.81 -5.62
N ARG A 249 2.81 0.90 -6.61
CA ARG A 249 2.47 1.13 -8.01
C ARG A 249 1.99 -0.10 -8.78
N PHE A 250 1.83 -1.24 -8.09
CA PHE A 250 1.25 -2.44 -8.68
C PHE A 250 -0.28 -2.28 -8.85
N PRO A 251 -0.90 -2.81 -9.92
CA PRO A 251 -2.32 -2.64 -10.17
C PRO A 251 -3.22 -3.01 -8.98
N GLY A 252 -3.99 -2.04 -8.49
CA GLY A 252 -4.98 -2.23 -7.41
C GLY A 252 -4.40 -2.34 -5.99
N CYS A 253 -3.11 -2.13 -5.79
CA CYS A 253 -2.52 -2.12 -4.44
C CYS A 253 -2.67 -0.75 -3.78
N SER A 254 -3.03 -0.72 -2.50
CA SER A 254 -3.17 0.50 -1.70
C SER A 254 -2.14 0.60 -0.57
N GLN A 255 -1.12 -0.26 -0.54
CA GLN A 255 -0.07 -0.20 0.47
C GLN A 255 0.65 1.16 0.40
N PRO A 256 0.79 1.93 1.50
CA PRO A 256 1.44 3.23 1.49
C PRO A 256 2.89 3.16 1.00
N ALA A 257 3.29 4.13 0.18
CA ALA A 257 4.63 4.20 -0.39
C ALA A 257 5.73 4.28 0.69
N GLU A 258 5.44 4.82 1.86
CA GLU A 258 6.30 4.96 3.05
C GLU A 258 6.75 3.62 3.60
N SER A 259 5.92 2.59 3.42
CA SER A 259 6.17 1.21 3.82
C SER A 259 6.64 0.32 2.65
N ALA A 260 6.86 0.92 1.48
CA ALA A 260 7.26 0.24 0.26
C ALA A 260 8.76 0.38 -0.01
N ASP A 261 9.29 -0.57 -0.77
CA ASP A 261 10.63 -0.51 -1.35
C ASP A 261 10.62 0.45 -2.55
N LEU A 262 11.68 1.21 -2.76
CA LEU A 262 11.90 1.89 -4.04
C LEU A 262 12.66 0.96 -4.97
N ASP A 263 12.02 0.63 -6.09
CA ASP A 263 12.47 -0.38 -7.04
C ASP A 263 12.76 0.23 -8.41
N HIS A 264 13.87 -0.17 -9.01
CA HIS A 264 14.28 0.28 -10.34
C HIS A 264 13.54 -0.48 -11.44
N SER A 265 12.94 0.23 -12.39
CA SER A 265 12.30 -0.37 -13.57
C SER A 265 13.30 -1.03 -14.51
N ILE A 266 14.39 -0.33 -14.80
CA ILE A 266 15.61 -0.90 -15.37
C ILE A 266 16.55 -1.18 -14.20
N PRO A 267 16.86 -2.45 -13.87
CA PRO A 267 17.72 -2.75 -12.73
C PRO A 267 19.07 -2.03 -12.79
N TYR A 268 19.53 -1.52 -11.65
CA TYR A 268 20.78 -0.78 -11.57
C TYR A 268 21.98 -1.59 -12.06
N ALA A 269 22.04 -2.89 -11.73
CA ALA A 269 23.11 -3.80 -12.12
C ALA A 269 23.32 -3.94 -13.65
N ILE A 270 22.32 -3.57 -14.46
CA ILE A 270 22.36 -3.66 -15.92
C ILE A 270 22.47 -2.27 -16.58
N GLY A 271 22.76 -1.23 -15.79
CA GLY A 271 22.93 0.14 -16.24
C GLY A 271 21.68 1.01 -16.12
N GLY A 272 20.71 0.64 -15.28
CA GLY A 272 19.62 1.55 -14.90
C GLY A 272 20.11 2.66 -13.97
N HIS A 273 19.74 3.91 -14.24
CA HIS A 273 20.08 5.05 -13.38
C HIS A 273 19.15 5.11 -12.16
N THR A 274 19.65 5.65 -11.05
CA THR A 274 18.83 5.93 -9.87
C THR A 274 18.23 7.32 -10.02
N SER A 275 17.10 7.37 -10.71
CA SER A 275 16.43 8.59 -11.15
C SER A 275 14.93 8.49 -10.92
N ALA A 276 14.23 9.62 -10.87
CA ALA A 276 12.79 9.64 -10.63
C ALA A 276 12.01 8.86 -11.71
N ASP A 277 12.44 8.93 -12.97
CA ASP A 277 11.81 8.21 -14.09
C ASP A 277 12.08 6.70 -14.11
N ASN A 278 13.06 6.23 -13.33
CA ASN A 278 13.39 4.80 -13.25
C ASN A 278 13.03 4.17 -11.90
N LEU A 279 12.69 4.96 -10.88
CA LEU A 279 12.28 4.47 -9.56
C LEU A 279 10.75 4.50 -9.39
N LYS A 280 10.25 3.56 -8.59
CA LYS A 280 8.86 3.50 -8.15
C LYS A 280 8.71 2.79 -6.82
N ALA A 281 7.64 3.09 -6.09
CA ALA A 281 7.27 2.42 -4.86
C ALA A 281 6.61 1.06 -5.15
N LEU A 282 7.17 -0.03 -4.64
CA LEU A 282 6.54 -1.35 -4.63
C LEU A 282 6.58 -1.94 -3.21
N CYS A 283 5.42 -2.35 -2.71
CA CYS A 283 5.39 -3.10 -1.45
C CYS A 283 6.17 -4.41 -1.60
N ARG A 284 6.68 -4.95 -0.48
CA ARG A 284 7.55 -6.13 -0.50
C ARG A 284 6.97 -7.29 -1.31
N LYS A 285 5.66 -7.55 -1.17
CA LYS A 285 4.94 -8.58 -1.94
C LYS A 285 5.05 -8.35 -3.45
N HIS A 286 4.74 -7.15 -3.93
CA HIS A 286 4.71 -6.86 -5.36
C HIS A 286 6.09 -6.66 -5.96
N HIS A 287 7.06 -6.20 -5.17
CA HIS A 287 8.46 -6.19 -5.54
C HIS A 287 8.94 -7.62 -5.83
N LEU A 288 8.68 -8.59 -4.93
CA LEU A 288 9.05 -9.99 -5.15
C LEU A 288 8.32 -10.60 -6.36
N LEU A 289 7.03 -10.29 -6.54
CA LEU A 289 6.22 -10.76 -7.65
C LEU A 289 6.73 -10.23 -9.00
N LYS A 290 7.18 -8.97 -9.06
CA LYS A 290 7.89 -8.42 -10.21
C LYS A 290 9.18 -9.21 -10.48
N THR A 291 10.02 -9.37 -9.45
CA THR A 291 11.37 -9.93 -9.61
C THR A 291 11.35 -11.41 -10.00
N PHE A 292 10.45 -12.21 -9.43
CA PHE A 292 10.52 -13.68 -9.52
C PHE A 292 9.37 -14.33 -10.29
N CYS A 293 8.25 -13.63 -10.51
CA CYS A 293 7.04 -14.27 -11.03
C CYS A 293 6.71 -13.89 -12.48
N GLY A 294 7.70 -13.46 -13.27
CA GLY A 294 7.55 -13.27 -14.73
C GLY A 294 6.77 -12.04 -15.17
N TRP A 295 6.45 -11.13 -14.24
CA TRP A 295 5.85 -9.84 -14.56
C TRP A 295 6.87 -8.93 -15.24
N ARG A 296 6.41 -8.14 -16.20
CA ARG A 296 7.23 -7.17 -16.92
C ARG A 296 6.61 -5.80 -16.84
N GLU A 297 7.41 -4.77 -17.04
CA GLU A 297 6.95 -3.41 -16.96
C GLU A 297 7.72 -2.49 -17.90
N ILE A 298 7.10 -1.38 -18.24
CA ILE A 298 7.73 -0.21 -18.82
C ILE A 298 7.23 0.99 -18.02
N GLN A 299 8.16 1.74 -17.43
CA GLN A 299 7.86 3.00 -16.76
C GLN A 299 8.19 4.14 -17.72
N GLU A 300 7.23 5.04 -17.89
CA GLU A 300 7.35 6.27 -18.65
C GLU A 300 7.80 7.42 -17.74
N PRO A 301 8.39 8.50 -18.30
CA PRO A 301 8.97 9.58 -17.49
C PRO A 301 8.00 10.34 -16.58
N ASP A 302 6.71 10.32 -16.90
CA ASP A 302 5.63 10.89 -16.09
C ASP A 302 5.25 10.00 -14.87
N GLY A 303 5.91 8.84 -14.72
CA GLY A 303 5.60 7.85 -13.69
C GLY A 303 4.48 6.88 -14.07
N THR A 304 3.95 6.96 -15.29
CA THR A 304 3.01 5.96 -15.82
C THR A 304 3.73 4.63 -15.99
N ILE A 305 3.10 3.54 -15.57
CA ILE A 305 3.67 2.20 -15.71
C ILE A 305 2.71 1.32 -16.50
N VAL A 306 3.25 0.71 -17.56
CA VAL A 306 2.60 -0.34 -18.32
C VAL A 306 3.10 -1.69 -17.81
N TRP A 307 2.28 -2.36 -17.03
CA TRP A 307 2.53 -3.70 -16.49
C TRP A 307 2.05 -4.77 -17.48
N LYS A 308 2.81 -5.85 -17.61
CA LYS A 308 2.44 -7.04 -18.35
C LYS A 308 2.53 -8.26 -17.46
N ALA A 309 1.38 -8.91 -17.25
CA ALA A 309 1.28 -10.15 -16.50
C ALA A 309 1.91 -11.33 -17.27
N PRO A 310 2.33 -12.40 -16.57
CA PRO A 310 2.81 -13.64 -17.20
C PRO A 310 1.79 -14.27 -18.15
N THR A 311 0.50 -14.07 -17.87
CA THR A 311 -0.62 -14.51 -18.71
C THR A 311 -0.81 -13.68 -19.97
N GLY A 312 -0.05 -12.59 -20.13
CA GLY A 312 -0.10 -11.70 -21.29
C GLY A 312 -1.01 -10.48 -21.14
N HIS A 313 -1.84 -10.40 -20.09
CA HIS A 313 -2.66 -9.22 -19.82
C HIS A 313 -1.82 -7.98 -19.52
N THR A 314 -2.32 -6.83 -19.97
CA THR A 314 -1.66 -5.53 -19.77
C THR A 314 -2.49 -4.65 -18.85
N TYR A 315 -1.83 -4.00 -17.90
CA TYR A 315 -2.43 -3.05 -16.97
C TYR A 315 -1.65 -1.73 -17.02
N VAL A 316 -2.35 -0.61 -16.91
CA VAL A 316 -1.73 0.71 -16.87
C VAL A 316 -2.04 1.36 -15.53
N THR A 317 -1.01 1.89 -14.88
CA THR A 317 -1.13 2.59 -13.59
C THR A 317 -0.47 3.97 -13.69
N THR A 318 -1.15 5.02 -13.24
CA THR A 318 -0.62 6.41 -13.17
C THR A 318 -0.48 6.85 -11.71
N PRO A 319 0.50 7.70 -11.35
CA PRO A 319 0.67 8.14 -9.97
C PRO A 319 -0.58 8.90 -9.52
N ALA A 320 -1.18 8.51 -8.39
CA ALA A 320 -2.43 9.12 -7.92
C ALA A 320 -2.24 10.60 -7.57
N SER A 321 -1.03 10.94 -7.10
CA SER A 321 -0.61 12.31 -6.81
C SER A 321 -0.77 13.25 -8.00
N GLY A 322 -0.69 12.75 -9.25
CA GLY A 322 -0.80 13.58 -10.46
C GLY A 322 -2.15 14.26 -10.63
N LEU A 323 -3.19 13.78 -9.92
CA LEU A 323 -4.50 14.42 -9.88
C LEU A 323 -4.46 15.75 -9.12
N LEU A 324 -3.71 15.81 -8.00
CA LEU A 324 -3.64 16.98 -7.11
C LEU A 324 -2.38 17.83 -7.35
N PHE A 325 -1.30 17.18 -7.77
CA PHE A 325 0.05 17.74 -7.84
C PHE A 325 0.65 17.45 -9.22
N ALA A 326 0.16 18.17 -10.22
CA ALA A 326 0.56 17.95 -11.62
C ALA A 326 2.07 18.09 -11.85
N ASN A 327 2.79 18.85 -11.02
CA ASN A 327 4.24 19.01 -11.07
C ASN A 327 5.02 17.77 -10.62
N LEU A 328 4.41 16.85 -9.86
CA LEU A 328 5.04 15.59 -9.46
C LEU A 328 5.01 14.54 -10.58
N THR A 329 4.09 14.69 -11.54
CA THR A 329 3.90 13.76 -12.66
C THR A 329 4.21 14.39 -14.03
N ARG A 330 4.44 15.71 -14.10
CA ARG A 330 4.73 16.40 -15.36
C ARG A 330 6.18 16.24 -15.82
N SER A 331 6.39 16.49 -17.10
CA SER A 331 6.61 15.48 -18.13
C SER A 331 7.80 15.99 -18.93
N ARG A 332 8.64 15.07 -19.41
CA ARG A 332 9.54 15.39 -20.52
C ARG A 332 8.67 15.75 -21.74
N THR A 333 9.18 16.58 -22.66
CA THR A 333 8.48 16.83 -23.94
C THR A 333 8.27 15.50 -24.68
N ARG A 334 7.25 15.39 -25.55
CA ARG A 334 7.01 14.19 -26.37
C ARG A 334 8.26 13.67 -27.11
N ALA A 335 9.17 14.57 -27.48
CA ALA A 335 10.45 14.22 -28.10
C ALA A 335 11.44 13.55 -27.12
N GLN A 336 11.52 14.09 -25.90
CA GLN A 336 12.31 13.53 -24.80
C GLN A 336 11.71 12.17 -24.34
N ASP A 337 10.39 12.03 -24.32
CA ASP A 337 9.72 10.74 -24.03
C ASP A 337 10.06 9.68 -25.08
N ARG A 338 9.91 10.02 -26.38
CA ARG A 338 10.27 9.09 -27.47
C ARG A 338 11.74 8.67 -27.40
N LYS A 339 12.64 9.59 -27.05
CA LYS A 339 14.07 9.30 -26.88
C LYS A 339 14.30 8.35 -25.70
N GLN A 340 13.68 8.62 -24.55
CA GLN A 340 13.83 7.80 -23.36
C GLN A 340 13.22 6.41 -23.54
N ARG A 341 12.01 6.32 -24.11
CA ARG A 341 11.35 5.04 -24.43
C ARG A 341 12.22 4.15 -25.32
N ARG A 342 12.87 4.71 -26.35
CA ARG A 342 13.83 3.97 -27.19
C ARG A 342 15.04 3.47 -26.41
N ILE A 343 15.55 4.26 -25.46
CA ILE A 343 16.68 3.87 -24.60
C ILE A 343 16.25 2.74 -23.67
N THR A 344 15.10 2.86 -23.02
CA THR A 344 14.50 1.85 -22.13
C THR A 344 14.25 0.55 -22.86
N GLU A 345 13.56 0.60 -24.01
CA GLU A 345 13.32 -0.57 -24.86
C GLU A 345 14.65 -1.23 -25.25
N ARG A 346 15.64 -0.44 -25.72
CA ARG A 346 16.97 -0.95 -26.06
C ARG A 346 17.67 -1.63 -24.88
N ASN A 347 17.59 -1.06 -23.68
CA ASN A 347 18.21 -1.62 -22.48
C ASN A 347 17.50 -2.92 -22.05
N LEU A 348 16.17 -2.98 -22.13
CA LEU A 348 15.38 -4.19 -21.86
C LEU A 348 15.72 -5.32 -22.85
N TYR A 349 15.81 -4.99 -24.15
CA TYR A 349 16.23 -5.93 -25.19
C TYR A 349 17.69 -6.35 -25.03
N ARG A 350 18.58 -5.46 -24.57
CA ARG A 350 19.97 -5.80 -24.25
C ARG A 350 20.03 -6.85 -23.15
N CYS A 351 19.23 -6.71 -22.09
CA CYS A 351 19.19 -7.69 -21.01
C CYS A 351 18.70 -9.07 -21.49
N THR A 352 17.61 -9.07 -22.26
CA THR A 352 17.07 -10.30 -22.84
C THR A 352 18.09 -10.98 -23.75
N ARG A 353 18.89 -10.20 -24.50
CA ARG A 353 19.96 -10.72 -25.36
C ARG A 353 21.12 -11.29 -24.56
N LEU A 354 21.60 -10.59 -23.52
CA LEU A 354 22.68 -11.07 -22.65
C LEU A 354 22.28 -12.37 -21.94
N GLN A 355 21.05 -12.46 -21.41
CA GLN A 355 20.53 -13.69 -20.80
C GLN A 355 20.49 -14.86 -21.78
N ARG A 356 20.16 -14.61 -23.06
CA ARG A 356 20.19 -15.64 -24.11
C ARG A 356 21.62 -16.05 -24.48
N GLU A 357 22.55 -15.11 -24.53
CA GLU A 357 23.97 -15.41 -24.77
C GLU A 357 24.56 -16.22 -23.61
N ASP A 358 24.29 -15.85 -22.36
CA ASP A 358 24.73 -16.59 -21.17
C ASP A 358 24.10 -17.99 -21.13
N ALA A 359 22.80 -18.13 -21.41
CA ALA A 359 22.14 -19.42 -21.50
C ALA A 359 22.72 -20.30 -22.64
N ARG A 360 23.08 -19.69 -23.77
CA ARG A 360 23.73 -20.39 -24.89
C ARG A 360 25.15 -20.83 -24.52
N LEU A 361 25.92 -19.99 -23.81
CA LEU A 361 27.25 -20.34 -23.31
C LEU A 361 27.18 -21.48 -22.30
N ALA A 362 26.29 -21.38 -21.31
CA ALA A 362 26.05 -22.44 -20.33
C ALA A 362 25.61 -23.77 -20.98
N TYR A 363 24.73 -23.71 -21.98
CA TYR A 363 24.35 -24.88 -22.77
C TYR A 363 25.54 -25.49 -23.51
N THR A 364 26.40 -24.66 -24.10
CA THR A 364 27.57 -25.11 -24.87
C THR A 364 28.64 -25.70 -23.95
N GLU A 365 28.81 -25.18 -22.74
CA GLU A 365 29.69 -25.75 -21.71
C GLU A 365 29.16 -27.09 -21.19
N ALA A 366 27.85 -27.19 -20.94
CA ALA A 366 27.22 -28.43 -20.48
C ALA A 366 27.11 -29.50 -21.59
N ASN A 367 27.02 -29.07 -22.85
CA ASN A 367 26.89 -29.94 -24.03
C ASN A 367 27.98 -29.55 -25.04
N PRO A 368 29.26 -29.83 -24.74
CA PRO A 368 30.32 -29.59 -25.68
C PRO A 368 30.05 -30.42 -26.95
N PRO A 369 30.23 -29.85 -28.15
CA PRO A 369 30.00 -30.59 -29.38
C PRO A 369 30.87 -31.86 -29.39
N PRO A 370 30.37 -32.98 -29.97
CA PRO A 370 31.07 -34.27 -30.00
C PRO A 370 32.43 -34.21 -30.71
N PHE A 371 32.67 -33.14 -31.46
CA PHE A 371 33.96 -32.80 -32.03
C PHE A 371 34.36 -31.41 -31.50
N GLN A 372 35.41 -31.36 -30.66
CA GLN A 372 36.11 -30.09 -30.44
C GLN A 372 36.81 -29.73 -31.76
N PRO A 373 36.49 -28.59 -32.40
CA PRO A 373 37.30 -28.16 -33.53
C PRO A 373 38.74 -28.00 -33.05
N PRO A 374 39.75 -28.45 -33.83
CA PRO A 374 41.15 -28.28 -33.48
C PRO A 374 41.39 -26.81 -33.16
N GLN A 375 42.12 -26.53 -32.08
CA GLN A 375 42.39 -25.17 -31.61
C GLN A 375 42.85 -24.29 -32.77
N LEU A 376 41.91 -23.59 -33.40
CA LEU A 376 42.23 -22.49 -34.29
C LEU A 376 42.96 -21.52 -33.39
N ARG A 377 44.27 -21.36 -33.65
CA ARG A 377 45.07 -20.24 -33.16
C ARG A 377 44.35 -18.98 -33.62
N ILE A 378 43.37 -18.53 -32.84
CA ILE A 378 42.78 -17.21 -32.96
C ILE A 378 43.96 -16.27 -32.76
N ARG A 379 44.33 -15.58 -33.84
CA ARG A 379 45.36 -14.53 -33.82
C ARG A 379 45.08 -13.61 -32.62
N ARG A 380 46.17 -13.16 -32.00
CA ARG A 380 46.28 -12.32 -30.78
C ARG A 380 45.49 -10.98 -30.75
N SER A 381 44.39 -10.82 -31.48
CA SER A 381 43.59 -9.58 -31.49
C SER A 381 42.45 -9.55 -30.48
N VAL A 382 41.99 -10.69 -29.94
CA VAL A 382 40.90 -10.73 -28.93
C VAL A 382 41.42 -10.60 -27.48
N GLN A 383 42.68 -10.94 -27.22
CA GLN A 383 43.30 -10.72 -25.91
C GLN A 383 43.59 -9.23 -25.62
N VAL A 384 43.66 -8.38 -26.64
CA VAL A 384 43.84 -6.92 -26.45
C VAL A 384 42.58 -6.26 -25.89
N TRP A 385 41.38 -6.78 -26.21
CA TRP A 385 40.12 -6.22 -25.71
C TRP A 385 39.78 -6.63 -24.28
N ARG A 386 40.11 -7.87 -23.85
CA ARG A 386 39.95 -8.27 -22.43
C ARG A 386 40.95 -7.57 -21.51
N LYS A 387 42.20 -7.35 -21.94
CA LYS A 387 43.21 -6.63 -21.13
C LYS A 387 42.91 -5.12 -20.99
N CYS A 388 42.26 -4.50 -21.98
CA CYS A 388 41.81 -3.11 -21.89
C CYS A 388 40.62 -2.89 -20.92
N TYR A 389 39.85 -3.94 -20.61
CA TYR A 389 38.71 -3.84 -19.69
C TYR A 389 39.12 -4.02 -18.22
N GLU A 390 40.09 -4.90 -17.92
CA GLU A 390 40.63 -5.05 -16.56
C GLU A 390 41.52 -3.85 -16.15
N LEU A 391 42.30 -3.28 -17.08
CA LEU A 391 43.19 -2.15 -16.74
C LEU A 391 42.46 -0.80 -16.55
N LYS A 392 41.28 -0.59 -17.16
CA LYS A 392 40.49 0.64 -16.97
C LYS A 392 39.63 0.65 -15.70
N CYS A 393 39.33 -0.51 -15.12
CA CYS A 393 38.67 -0.60 -13.82
C CYS A 393 39.66 -0.48 -12.65
N VAL A 394 40.91 -0.93 -12.80
CA VAL A 394 41.92 -0.84 -11.73
C VAL A 394 42.55 0.57 -11.67
N SER A 395 42.70 1.28 -12.80
CA SER A 395 43.32 2.63 -12.80
C SER A 395 42.43 3.76 -12.27
N ARG A 396 41.12 3.53 -12.07
CA ARG A 396 40.21 4.51 -11.44
C ARG A 396 39.98 4.28 -9.96
N ALA A 397 40.35 3.11 -9.44
CA ALA A 397 40.33 2.81 -8.01
C ALA A 397 41.59 3.33 -7.29
N ALA A 398 42.71 3.49 -7.99
CA ALA A 398 43.97 3.98 -7.42
C ALA A 398 44.12 5.52 -7.41
N ALA A 399 43.17 6.28 -7.93
CA ALA A 399 43.19 7.76 -7.92
C ALA A 399 42.22 8.37 -6.87
N LEU A 400 41.76 7.55 -5.91
CA LEU A 400 40.90 7.96 -4.79
C LEU A 400 41.53 7.60 -3.43
N GLN A 401 42.85 7.36 -3.40
CA GLN A 401 43.61 7.08 -2.17
C GLN A 401 44.94 7.87 -2.08
N ASP A 402 45.01 9.04 -2.72
CA ASP A 402 45.95 10.11 -2.34
C ASP A 402 45.17 11.41 -2.11
#